data_AF-A0A971R9W5-F1
#
_entry.id   AF-A0A971R9W5-F1
#
_cell.length_a   1.000
_cell.length_b   1.000
_cell.length_c   1.000
_cell.angle_alpha   90.00
_cell.angle_beta   90.00
_cell.angle_gamma   90.00
#
_symmetry.space_group_name_H-M   'P 1'
#
loop_
_entity.id
_entity.type
_entity.pdbx_description
1 polymer ?
#
loop_
_entity_poly.entity_id
_entity_poly.type
_entity_poly.pdbx_seq_one_letter_code
_entity_poly.pdbx_strand_id
1 'polypeptide(L)'
;MECDKGTKLALAIKSGDERALEVFFRMEYNNLVHFIISYITDRSAAEDIVQDTFITLWNKRFLIDEQQNLRSYTYKIARNKMLNYLRDDKYRRNCVNADLEQLNLTALSDDYVLERIDALSLEELINKTYLQLPEDVRSTFKLNREFGMTYSQIAERQQVPVKAVEYKIRKALHFFRKKLRTDFLGKEPQIGV
;
A
#
# COMPACT_ATOMS: atom_id res chain seq x y z
N MET A 1 4.23 -2.26 19.91
CA MET A 1 4.92 -0.98 20.21
C MET A 1 4.80 -0.02 19.01
N GLU A 2 3.63 0.06 18.37
CA GLU A 2 3.35 0.95 17.21
C GLU A 2 2.50 2.17 17.61
N CYS A 3 1.97 2.19 18.84
CA CYS A 3 1.07 3.21 19.35
C CYS A 3 1.74 4.59 19.53
N ASP A 4 3.04 4.66 19.81
CA ASP A 4 3.74 5.92 20.15
C ASP A 4 3.98 6.86 18.95
N LYS A 5 4.24 6.32 17.75
CA LYS A 5 4.57 7.15 16.57
C LYS A 5 3.32 7.76 15.91
N GLY A 6 2.22 7.02 15.84
CA GLY A 6 0.95 7.50 15.27
C GLY A 6 0.33 8.64 16.08
N THR A 7 0.34 8.52 17.40
CA THR A 7 -0.14 9.56 18.32
C THR A 7 0.71 10.84 18.24
N LYS A 8 2.04 10.73 18.12
CA LYS A 8 2.92 11.90 17.94
C LYS A 8 2.62 12.68 16.66
N LEU A 9 2.47 11.99 15.53
CA LEU A 9 2.09 12.64 14.27
C LEU A 9 0.69 13.26 14.35
N ALA A 10 -0.27 12.58 14.99
CA ALA A 10 -1.62 13.11 15.18
C ALA A 10 -1.61 14.43 15.97
N LEU A 11 -0.86 14.47 17.07
CA LEU A 11 -0.70 15.66 17.90
C LEU A 11 -0.03 16.81 17.14
N ALA A 12 1.06 16.54 16.41
CA ALA A 12 1.76 17.55 15.63
C ALA A 12 0.89 18.11 14.50
N ILE A 13 0.16 17.27 13.78
CA ILE A 13 -0.78 17.74 12.76
C ILE A 13 -1.90 18.57 13.39
N LYS A 14 -2.45 18.13 14.52
CA LYS A 14 -3.51 18.85 15.26
C LYS A 14 -3.04 20.22 15.73
N SER A 15 -1.78 20.37 16.14
CA SER A 15 -1.19 21.65 16.53
C SER A 15 -0.83 22.56 15.35
N GLY A 16 -0.98 22.07 14.10
CA GLY A 16 -0.73 22.86 12.89
C GLY A 16 0.69 22.72 12.33
N ASP A 17 1.40 21.63 12.63
CA ASP A 17 2.68 21.32 11.98
C ASP A 17 2.46 20.76 10.57
N GLU A 18 2.69 21.61 9.56
CA GLU A 18 2.61 21.23 8.15
C GLU A 18 3.64 20.18 7.76
N ARG A 19 4.81 20.15 8.40
CA ARG A 19 5.85 19.14 8.11
C ARG A 19 5.40 17.76 8.57
N ALA A 20 4.73 17.70 9.72
CA ALA A 20 4.14 16.44 10.20
C ALA A 20 3.08 15.92 9.22
N LEU A 21 2.26 16.80 8.64
CA LEU A 21 1.32 16.42 7.59
C LEU A 21 2.03 15.93 6.33
N GLU A 22 3.09 16.63 5.89
CA GLU A 22 3.86 16.24 4.70
C GLU A 22 4.51 14.86 4.87
N VAL A 23 5.09 14.60 6.04
CA VAL A 23 5.68 13.28 6.37
C VAL A 23 4.60 12.21 6.31
N PHE A 24 3.44 12.45 6.95
CA PHE A 24 2.34 11.50 6.94
C PHE A 24 1.76 11.27 5.53
N PHE A 25 1.66 12.34 4.72
CA PHE A 25 1.28 12.26 3.30
C PHE A 25 2.21 11.35 2.52
N ARG A 26 3.54 11.58 2.61
CA ARG A 26 4.53 10.77 1.88
C ARG A 26 4.49 9.29 2.30
N MET A 27 4.20 9.01 3.57
CA MET A 27 4.10 7.65 4.10
C MET A 27 2.88 6.88 3.57
N GLU A 28 1.74 7.56 3.40
CA GLU A 28 0.46 6.90 3.13
C GLU A 28 -0.09 7.15 1.71
N TYR A 29 0.47 8.08 0.95
CA TYR A 29 -0.02 8.44 -0.39
C TYR A 29 -0.19 7.21 -1.29
N ASN A 30 0.87 6.43 -1.50
CA ASN A 30 0.82 5.24 -2.36
C ASN A 30 -0.17 4.20 -1.81
N ASN A 31 -0.18 3.98 -0.49
CA ASN A 31 -1.09 3.01 0.14
C ASN A 31 -2.56 3.42 -0.06
N LEU A 32 -2.88 4.71 0.02
CA LEU A 32 -4.21 5.24 -0.19
C LEU A 32 -4.62 5.19 -1.66
N VAL A 33 -3.71 5.54 -2.59
CA VAL A 33 -3.97 5.40 -4.03
C VAL A 33 -4.28 3.95 -4.36
N HIS A 34 -3.47 3.00 -3.88
CA HIS A 34 -3.68 1.57 -4.11
C HIS A 34 -4.99 1.05 -3.52
N PHE A 35 -5.32 1.51 -2.31
CA PHE A 35 -6.60 1.21 -1.69
C PHE A 35 -7.75 1.69 -2.59
N ILE A 36 -7.72 2.94 -3.05
CA ILE A 36 -8.81 3.51 -3.86
C ILE A 36 -8.92 2.83 -5.23
N ILE A 37 -7.79 2.59 -5.93
CA ILE A 37 -7.81 1.92 -7.24
C ILE A 37 -8.29 0.46 -7.16
N SER A 38 -8.26 -0.17 -5.98
CA SER A 38 -8.88 -1.49 -5.80
C SER A 38 -10.41 -1.46 -5.90
N TYR A 39 -11.01 -0.27 -5.83
CA TYR A 39 -12.46 -0.04 -5.98
C TYR A 39 -12.82 0.79 -7.22
N ILE A 40 -11.92 1.63 -7.72
CA ILE A 40 -12.15 2.46 -8.91
C ILE A 40 -11.06 2.24 -9.95
N THR A 41 -11.42 2.12 -11.23
CA THR A 41 -10.44 1.86 -12.31
C THR A 41 -9.68 3.11 -12.78
N ASP A 42 -10.17 4.31 -12.45
CA ASP A 42 -9.56 5.57 -12.83
C ASP A 42 -8.49 5.99 -11.81
N ARG A 43 -7.22 5.89 -12.23
CA ARG A 43 -6.07 6.26 -11.41
C ARG A 43 -5.99 7.77 -11.16
N SER A 44 -6.34 8.61 -12.12
CA SER A 44 -6.31 10.07 -11.95
C SER A 44 -7.31 10.46 -10.87
N ALA A 45 -8.53 9.92 -10.94
CA ALA A 45 -9.54 10.14 -9.91
C ALA A 45 -9.08 9.62 -8.53
N ALA A 46 -8.36 8.50 -8.48
CA ALA A 46 -7.82 7.98 -7.23
C ALA A 46 -6.79 8.94 -6.61
N GLU A 47 -5.85 9.43 -7.41
CA GLU A 47 -4.82 10.38 -6.97
C GLU A 47 -5.47 11.70 -6.48
N ASP A 48 -6.50 12.19 -7.19
CA ASP A 48 -7.28 13.37 -6.79
C ASP A 48 -7.98 13.12 -5.44
N ILE A 49 -8.68 12.00 -5.26
CA ILE A 49 -9.34 11.64 -3.99
C ILE A 49 -8.34 11.60 -2.84
N VAL A 50 -7.12 11.10 -3.06
CA VAL A 50 -6.06 11.10 -2.04
C VAL A 50 -5.67 12.53 -1.68
N GLN A 51 -5.37 13.39 -2.65
CA GLN A 51 -5.03 14.79 -2.37
C GLN A 51 -6.13 15.47 -1.55
N ASP A 52 -7.38 15.30 -1.99
CA ASP A 52 -8.57 15.81 -1.34
C ASP A 52 -8.76 15.30 0.09
N THR A 53 -8.39 14.04 0.34
CA THR A 53 -8.40 13.42 1.68
C THR A 53 -7.46 14.16 2.61
N PHE A 54 -6.23 14.44 2.18
CA PHE A 54 -5.25 15.14 3.02
C PHE A 54 -5.59 16.62 3.20
N ILE A 55 -6.17 17.28 2.19
CA ILE A 55 -6.73 18.64 2.34
C ILE A 55 -7.84 18.63 3.40
N THR A 56 -8.72 17.62 3.37
CA THR A 56 -9.81 17.49 4.35
C THR A 56 -9.27 17.21 5.75
N LEU A 57 -8.27 16.33 5.86
CA LEU A 57 -7.57 16.03 7.11
C LEU A 57 -6.97 17.31 7.71
N TRP A 58 -6.27 18.11 6.90
CA TRP A 58 -5.68 19.38 7.34
C TRP A 58 -6.74 20.39 7.79
N ASN A 59 -7.79 20.59 7.00
CA ASN A 59 -8.86 21.54 7.33
C ASN A 59 -9.61 21.15 8.60
N LYS A 60 -9.72 19.83 8.88
CA LYS A 60 -10.37 19.29 10.08
C LYS A 60 -9.39 18.86 11.17
N ARG A 61 -8.12 19.28 11.10
CA ARG A 61 -7.06 18.82 12.01
C ARG A 61 -7.37 19.00 13.50
N PHE A 62 -8.10 20.07 13.85
CA PHE A 62 -8.51 20.34 15.23
C PHE A 62 -9.48 19.30 15.81
N LEU A 63 -10.18 18.56 14.93
CA LEU A 63 -11.11 17.49 15.28
C LEU A 63 -10.44 16.12 15.36
N ILE A 64 -9.12 16.04 15.11
CA ILE A 64 -8.38 14.80 15.29
C ILE A 64 -8.43 14.43 16.77
N ASP A 65 -8.91 13.23 17.05
CA ASP A 65 -8.84 12.60 18.35
C ASP A 65 -7.49 11.89 18.47
N GLU A 66 -6.60 12.40 19.30
CA GLU A 66 -5.27 11.83 19.51
C GLU A 66 -5.28 10.41 20.11
N GLN A 67 -6.39 9.99 20.71
CA GLN A 67 -6.55 8.62 21.21
C GLN A 67 -6.91 7.64 20.11
N GLN A 68 -7.36 8.13 18.96
CA GLN A 68 -7.66 7.30 17.79
C GLN A 68 -6.47 7.19 16.85
N ASN A 69 -6.44 6.10 16.10
CA ASN A 69 -5.41 5.87 15.10
C ASN A 69 -5.59 6.84 13.92
N LEU A 70 -4.61 7.73 13.73
CA LEU A 70 -4.58 8.72 12.65
C LEU A 70 -4.77 8.10 11.26
N ARG A 71 -4.21 6.91 11.03
CA ARG A 71 -4.33 6.18 9.77
C ARG A 71 -5.78 5.75 9.57
N SER A 72 -6.41 5.10 10.55
CA SER A 72 -7.83 4.72 10.49
C SER A 72 -8.73 5.91 10.16
N TYR A 73 -8.51 7.04 10.85
CA TYR A 73 -9.26 8.27 10.60
C TYR A 73 -9.10 8.78 9.16
N THR A 74 -7.86 8.79 8.65
CA THR A 74 -7.55 9.24 7.28
C THR A 74 -8.18 8.33 6.23
N TYR A 75 -8.11 7.02 6.42
CA TYR A 75 -8.73 6.05 5.52
C TYR A 75 -10.26 6.13 5.53
N LYS A 76 -10.87 6.50 6.66
CA LYS A 76 -12.31 6.78 6.73
C LYS A 76 -12.70 7.99 5.88
N ILE A 77 -11.89 9.06 5.89
CA ILE A 77 -12.09 10.23 5.01
C ILE A 77 -11.98 9.80 3.54
N ALA A 78 -10.91 9.07 3.18
CA ALA A 78 -10.68 8.60 1.82
C ALA A 78 -11.80 7.70 1.31
N ARG A 79 -12.24 6.74 2.13
CA ARG A 79 -13.36 5.85 1.83
C ARG A 79 -14.64 6.63 1.57
N ASN A 80 -14.98 7.62 2.41
CA ASN A 80 -16.17 8.43 2.22
C ASN A 80 -16.12 9.23 0.91
N LYS A 81 -14.96 9.79 0.58
CA LYS A 81 -14.75 10.51 -0.69
C LYS A 81 -14.85 9.58 -1.90
N MET A 82 -14.23 8.41 -1.84
CA MET A 82 -14.33 7.38 -2.87
C MET A 82 -15.78 6.91 -3.09
N LEU A 83 -16.54 6.71 -2.02
CA LEU A 83 -17.95 6.35 -2.12
C LEU A 83 -18.79 7.47 -2.75
N ASN A 84 -18.51 8.73 -2.44
CA ASN A 84 -19.15 9.86 -3.09
C ASN A 84 -18.79 9.93 -4.57
N TYR A 85 -17.51 9.75 -4.92
CA TYR A 85 -17.06 9.68 -6.31
C TYR A 85 -17.79 8.57 -7.08
N LEU A 86 -17.89 7.36 -6.52
CA LEU A 86 -18.60 6.23 -7.12
C LEU A 86 -20.10 6.50 -7.29
N ARG A 87 -20.74 7.18 -6.33
CA ARG A 87 -22.14 7.61 -6.47
C ARG A 87 -22.29 8.59 -7.62
N ASP A 88 -21.47 9.64 -7.67
CA ASP A 88 -21.55 10.69 -8.68
C ASP A 88 -21.20 10.18 -10.07
N ASP A 89 -20.18 9.32 -10.18
CA ASP A 89 -19.80 8.64 -11.41
C ASP A 89 -20.92 7.71 -11.93
N LYS A 90 -21.59 6.98 -11.03
CA LYS A 90 -22.77 6.17 -11.39
C LYS A 90 -23.94 7.04 -11.87
N TYR A 91 -24.22 8.16 -11.21
CA TYR A 91 -25.24 9.12 -11.67
C TYR A 91 -24.88 9.73 -13.03
N ARG A 92 -23.59 9.95 -13.31
CA ARG A 92 -23.10 10.42 -14.61
C ARG A 92 -23.18 9.33 -15.70
N ARG A 93 -23.02 8.05 -15.35
CA ARG A 93 -22.94 6.93 -16.30
C ARG A 93 -24.26 6.26 -16.66
N ASN A 94 -25.36 6.51 -15.94
CA ASN A 94 -26.74 6.05 -16.24
C ASN A 94 -26.89 4.95 -17.31
N CYS A 95 -26.47 3.73 -16.96
CA CYS A 95 -27.21 2.52 -17.29
C CYS A 95 -27.80 1.99 -15.98
N VAL A 96 -29.08 1.63 -16.09
CA VAL A 96 -30.01 1.16 -15.06
C VAL A 96 -29.41 0.04 -14.18
N ASN A 97 -29.68 0.12 -12.86
CA ASN A 97 -29.53 -0.94 -11.86
C ASN A 97 -28.19 -1.69 -11.80
N ALA A 98 -27.38 -1.36 -10.80
CA ALA A 98 -26.43 -2.30 -10.22
C ALA A 98 -26.21 -1.93 -8.75
N ASP A 99 -26.46 -2.90 -7.88
CA ASP A 99 -26.66 -2.75 -6.44
C ASP A 99 -25.45 -2.14 -5.72
N LEU A 100 -25.68 -1.03 -5.00
CA LEU A 100 -24.72 -0.55 -4.02
C LEU A 100 -24.58 -1.53 -2.83
N GLU A 101 -25.50 -2.49 -2.70
CA GLU A 101 -25.46 -3.55 -1.68
C GLU A 101 -24.29 -4.53 -1.85
N GLN A 102 -23.71 -4.67 -3.05
CA GLN A 102 -22.50 -5.51 -3.21
C GLN A 102 -21.24 -4.86 -2.64
N LEU A 103 -21.22 -3.52 -2.50
CA LEU A 103 -20.18 -2.80 -1.76
C LEU A 103 -20.66 -2.64 -0.32
N ASN A 104 -20.81 -3.75 0.41
CA ASN A 104 -20.99 -3.84 1.87
C ASN A 104 -19.77 -3.29 2.65
N LEU A 105 -19.16 -2.22 2.16
CA LEU A 105 -18.05 -1.51 2.78
C LEU A 105 -18.47 -0.83 4.09
N THR A 106 -19.76 -0.57 4.29
CA THR A 106 -20.29 0.03 5.53
C THR A 106 -20.29 -0.94 6.71
N ALA A 107 -20.16 -2.25 6.46
CA ALA A 107 -20.16 -3.29 7.48
C ALA A 107 -18.75 -3.79 7.86
N LEU A 108 -17.69 -3.29 7.22
CA LEU A 108 -16.32 -3.67 7.53
C LEU A 108 -15.80 -2.80 8.67
N SER A 109 -15.24 -3.42 9.71
CA SER A 109 -14.56 -2.71 10.79
C SER A 109 -13.34 -1.96 10.24
N ASP A 110 -12.99 -0.85 10.90
CA ASP A 110 -11.82 -0.04 10.53
C ASP A 110 -10.53 -0.90 10.52
N ASP A 111 -10.42 -1.87 11.44
CA ASP A 111 -9.30 -2.82 11.52
C ASP A 111 -9.21 -3.76 10.31
N TYR A 112 -10.33 -4.33 9.85
CA TYR A 112 -10.33 -5.22 8.68
C TYR A 112 -9.93 -4.47 7.41
N VAL A 113 -10.36 -3.21 7.29
CA VAL A 113 -9.98 -2.35 6.17
C VAL A 113 -8.47 -2.12 6.17
N LEU A 114 -7.89 -1.79 7.33
CA LEU A 114 -6.44 -1.59 7.51
C LEU A 114 -5.61 -2.84 7.21
N GLU A 115 -6.01 -4.01 7.72
CA GLU A 115 -5.33 -5.26 7.40
C GLU A 115 -5.32 -5.54 5.89
N ARG A 116 -6.46 -5.32 5.22
CA ARG A 116 -6.57 -5.49 3.78
C ARG A 116 -5.69 -4.50 3.01
N ILE A 117 -5.60 -3.25 3.47
CA ILE A 117 -4.73 -2.23 2.88
C ILE A 117 -3.27 -2.63 3.00
N ASP A 118 -2.85 -3.10 4.17
CA ASP A 118 -1.47 -3.53 4.40
C ASP A 118 -1.11 -4.75 3.55
N ALA A 119 -2.04 -5.70 3.39
CA ALA A 119 -1.87 -6.84 2.50
C ALA A 119 -1.70 -6.41 1.03
N LEU A 120 -2.56 -5.52 0.52
CA LEU A 120 -2.47 -5.02 -0.86
C LEU A 120 -1.17 -4.24 -1.10
N SER A 121 -0.78 -3.40 -0.14
CA SER A 121 0.45 -2.60 -0.21
C SER A 121 1.70 -3.49 -0.21
N LEU A 122 1.68 -4.56 0.60
CA LEU A 122 2.75 -5.55 0.64
C LEU A 122 2.83 -6.37 -0.66
N GLU A 123 1.69 -6.82 -1.20
CA GLU A 123 1.64 -7.56 -2.46
C GLU A 123 2.22 -6.74 -3.61
N GLU A 124 1.86 -5.46 -3.70
CA GLU A 124 2.41 -4.58 -4.73
C GLU A 124 3.91 -4.35 -4.55
N LEU A 125 4.37 -4.15 -3.31
CA LEU A 125 5.79 -4.00 -3.03
C LEU A 125 6.57 -5.26 -3.44
N ILE A 126 6.02 -6.45 -3.18
CA ILE A 126 6.59 -7.73 -3.63
C ILE A 126 6.64 -7.76 -5.15
N ASN A 127 5.55 -7.41 -5.84
CA ASN A 127 5.49 -7.41 -7.31
C ASN A 127 6.48 -6.41 -7.94
N LYS A 128 6.55 -5.18 -7.44
CA LYS A 128 7.53 -4.17 -7.87
C LYS A 128 8.96 -4.67 -7.65
N THR A 129 9.24 -5.28 -6.50
CA THR A 129 10.56 -5.85 -6.20
C THR A 129 10.89 -7.02 -7.12
N TYR A 130 9.92 -7.90 -7.39
CA TYR A 130 10.07 -9.02 -8.31
C TYR A 130 10.40 -8.54 -9.73
N LEU A 131 9.72 -7.50 -10.22
CA LEU A 131 9.95 -6.94 -11.55
C LEU A 131 11.32 -6.26 -11.71
N GLN A 132 11.92 -5.78 -10.61
CA GLN A 132 13.27 -5.20 -10.60
C GLN A 132 14.40 -6.24 -10.63
N LEU A 133 14.10 -7.52 -10.44
CA LEU A 133 15.13 -8.57 -10.55
C LEU A 133 15.62 -8.67 -12.00
N PRO A 134 16.94 -8.88 -12.21
CA PRO A 134 17.47 -9.27 -13.51
C PRO A 134 16.71 -10.49 -14.06
N GLU A 135 16.45 -10.52 -15.37
CA GLU A 135 15.59 -11.52 -16.00
C GLU A 135 16.06 -12.97 -15.74
N ASP A 136 17.37 -13.20 -15.76
CA ASP A 136 17.99 -14.50 -15.50
C ASP A 136 17.77 -14.98 -14.05
N VAL A 137 17.81 -14.05 -13.09
CA VAL A 137 17.54 -14.30 -11.67
C VAL A 137 16.04 -14.52 -11.45
N ARG A 138 15.21 -13.66 -12.05
CA ARG A 138 13.75 -13.69 -11.95
C ARG A 138 13.16 -14.99 -12.48
N SER A 139 13.58 -15.43 -13.66
CA SER A 139 13.15 -16.69 -14.27
C SER A 139 13.50 -17.91 -13.41
N THR A 140 14.72 -17.95 -12.87
CA THR A 140 15.17 -19.01 -11.95
C THR A 140 14.34 -19.03 -10.67
N PHE A 141 14.10 -17.86 -10.09
CA PHE A 141 13.29 -17.71 -8.89
C PHE A 141 11.84 -18.15 -9.11
N LYS A 142 11.26 -17.80 -10.27
CA LYS A 142 9.91 -18.22 -10.68
C LYS A 142 9.76 -19.74 -10.73
N LEU A 143 10.70 -20.43 -11.39
CA LEU A 143 10.71 -21.89 -11.49
C LEU A 143 10.75 -22.58 -10.12
N ASN A 144 11.50 -22.03 -9.17
CA ASN A 144 11.56 -22.58 -7.82
C ASN A 144 10.31 -22.27 -6.99
N ARG A 145 9.80 -21.02 -7.05
CA ARG A 145 8.73 -20.56 -6.16
C ARG A 145 7.32 -20.85 -6.64
N GLU A 146 7.05 -20.67 -7.93
CA GLU A 146 5.71 -20.91 -8.50
C GLU A 146 5.55 -22.36 -8.97
N PHE A 147 6.59 -22.93 -9.57
CA PHE A 147 6.53 -24.26 -10.16
C PHE A 147 7.13 -25.36 -9.28
N GLY A 148 7.64 -25.01 -8.08
CA GLY A 148 8.17 -25.98 -7.11
C GLY A 148 9.39 -26.77 -7.60
N MET A 149 10.07 -26.32 -8.66
CA MET A 149 11.19 -27.08 -9.24
C MET A 149 12.40 -27.08 -8.29
N THR A 150 13.04 -28.25 -8.18
CA THR A 150 14.30 -28.43 -7.44
C THR A 150 15.45 -27.74 -8.17
N TYR A 151 16.56 -27.48 -7.46
CA TYR A 151 17.71 -26.80 -8.06
C TYR A 151 18.31 -27.61 -9.21
N SER A 152 18.34 -28.93 -9.11
CA SER A 152 18.81 -29.82 -10.17
C SER A 152 17.93 -29.75 -11.43
N GLN A 153 16.61 -29.76 -11.26
CA GLN A 153 15.67 -29.64 -12.40
C GLN A 153 15.76 -28.27 -13.08
N ILE A 154 15.98 -27.19 -12.32
CA ILE A 154 16.17 -25.86 -12.88
C ILE A 154 17.51 -25.77 -13.61
N ALA A 155 18.57 -26.34 -13.04
CA ALA A 155 19.91 -26.39 -13.63
C ALA A 155 19.89 -27.10 -14.99
N GLU A 156 19.24 -28.27 -15.06
CA GLU A 156 19.02 -29.01 -16.30
C GLU A 156 18.21 -28.19 -17.32
N ARG A 157 17.07 -27.63 -16.89
CA ARG A 157 16.19 -26.86 -17.77
C ARG A 157 16.84 -25.61 -18.35
N GLN A 158 17.67 -24.93 -17.57
CA GLN A 158 18.35 -23.71 -17.99
C GLN A 158 19.76 -23.96 -18.55
N GLN A 159 20.21 -25.22 -18.58
CA GLN A 159 21.56 -25.61 -19.01
C GLN A 159 22.66 -24.84 -18.25
N VAL A 160 22.53 -24.73 -16.93
CA VAL A 160 23.50 -24.08 -16.04
C VAL A 160 23.88 -25.01 -14.89
N PRO A 161 25.07 -24.83 -14.26
CA PRO A 161 25.41 -25.61 -13.06
C PRO A 161 24.44 -25.35 -11.91
N VAL A 162 24.20 -26.37 -11.06
CA VAL A 162 23.36 -26.24 -9.84
C VAL A 162 23.83 -25.09 -8.94
N LYS A 163 25.14 -24.87 -8.82
CA LYS A 163 25.71 -23.72 -8.09
C LYS A 163 25.29 -22.37 -8.65
N ALA A 164 25.06 -22.26 -9.96
CA ALA A 164 24.55 -21.04 -10.56
C ALA A 164 23.08 -20.80 -10.17
N VAL A 165 22.26 -21.86 -10.09
CA VAL A 165 20.89 -21.78 -9.59
C VAL A 165 20.87 -21.33 -8.12
N GLU A 166 21.67 -21.94 -7.25
CA GLU A 166 21.82 -21.54 -5.84
C GLU A 166 22.20 -20.05 -5.71
N TYR A 167 23.19 -19.62 -6.50
CA TYR A 167 23.62 -18.23 -6.54
C TYR A 167 22.47 -17.29 -6.92
N LYS A 168 21.73 -17.60 -7.99
CA LYS A 168 20.59 -16.80 -8.46
C LYS A 168 19.47 -16.73 -7.42
N ILE A 169 19.10 -17.85 -6.79
CA ILE A 169 18.09 -17.89 -5.71
C ILE A 169 18.54 -17.05 -4.52
N ARG A 170 19.79 -17.19 -4.08
CA ARG A 170 20.35 -16.40 -2.98
C ARG A 170 20.36 -14.90 -3.31
N LYS A 171 20.70 -14.54 -4.56
CA LYS A 171 20.69 -13.17 -5.05
C LYS A 171 19.27 -12.58 -5.03
N ALA A 172 18.26 -13.33 -5.48
CA ALA A 172 16.86 -12.93 -5.40
C ALA A 172 16.43 -12.68 -3.95
N LEU A 173 16.66 -13.64 -3.04
CA LEU A 173 16.29 -13.52 -1.63
C LEU A 173 17.00 -12.35 -0.93
N HIS A 174 18.27 -12.12 -1.23
CA HIS A 174 19.01 -10.96 -0.71
C HIS A 174 18.40 -9.65 -1.21
N PHE A 175 18.03 -9.58 -2.49
CA PHE A 175 17.39 -8.41 -3.08
C PHE A 175 16.04 -8.11 -2.43
N PHE A 176 15.17 -9.13 -2.30
CA PHE A 176 13.90 -9.01 -1.57
C PHE A 176 14.11 -8.55 -0.13
N ARG A 177 15.02 -9.18 0.63
CA ARG A 177 15.30 -8.77 2.01
C ARG A 177 15.76 -7.32 2.09
N LYS A 178 16.63 -6.87 1.18
CA LYS A 178 17.11 -5.49 1.17
C LYS A 178 15.98 -4.50 0.88
N LYS A 179 15.20 -4.75 -0.17
CA LYS A 179 14.11 -3.87 -0.60
C LYS A 179 12.95 -3.84 0.39
N LEU A 180 12.47 -5.00 0.82
CA LEU A 180 11.43 -5.10 1.82
C LEU A 180 11.89 -4.52 3.16
N ARG A 181 13.15 -4.69 3.57
CA ARG A 181 13.65 -4.05 4.79
C ARG A 181 13.69 -2.53 4.66
N THR A 182 14.16 -1.99 3.53
CA THR A 182 14.19 -0.54 3.33
C THR A 182 12.79 0.07 3.23
N ASP A 183 11.85 -0.58 2.55
CA ASP A 183 10.54 0.02 2.29
C ASP A 183 9.54 -0.26 3.43
N PHE A 184 9.74 -1.35 4.19
CA PHE A 184 8.90 -1.73 5.34
C PHE A 184 9.49 -1.27 6.70
N LEU A 185 10.82 -1.21 6.87
CA LEU A 185 11.47 -0.68 8.09
C LEU A 185 12.04 0.74 7.93
N GLY A 186 12.21 1.24 6.70
CA GLY A 186 12.71 2.61 6.44
C GLY A 186 11.67 3.71 6.53
N LYS A 187 10.44 3.40 6.98
CA LYS A 187 9.47 4.37 7.53
C LYS A 187 9.92 4.91 8.90
N GLU A 188 11.22 5.09 9.13
CA GLU A 188 11.73 5.92 10.22
C GLU A 188 11.97 7.31 9.65
N PRO A 189 11.09 8.30 9.94
CA PRO A 189 11.46 9.68 9.67
C PRO A 189 12.69 9.96 10.54
N GLN A 190 13.78 10.38 9.91
CA GLN A 190 14.84 11.06 10.63
C GLN A 190 14.24 12.38 11.14
N ILE A 191 13.74 12.33 12.38
CA ILE A 191 13.45 13.54 13.13
C ILE A 191 14.84 14.09 13.47
N GLY A 192 15.32 14.99 12.63
CA GLY A 192 16.52 15.77 12.94
C GLY A 192 16.30 16.48 14.26
N VAL A 193 17.20 16.20 15.20
CA VAL A 193 17.37 16.93 16.46
C VAL A 193 17.73 18.38 16.16
#